data_AF-A0A1D2MES0-F1
#
_entry.id   AF-A0A1D2MES0-F1
#
_cell.length_a   1.000
_cell.length_b   1.000
_cell.length_c   1.000
_cell.angle_alpha   90.00
_cell.angle_beta   90.00
_cell.angle_gamma   90.00
#
_symmetry.space_group_name_H-M   'P 1'
#
loop_
_entity.id
_entity.type
_entity.pdbx_description
1 polymer ?
#
loop_
_entity_poly.entity_id
_entity_poly.type
_entity_poly.pdbx_seq_one_letter_code
_entity_poly.pdbx_strand_id
1 'polypeptide(L)'
;MWGYMESRPNVFVQTYEQGIKRVLQGNYAFLIESPMLDYVVQRDCNLTQIGGLLDSKGYGIGMPKGSPWRDKLSLAILELQEKGIIQLLYNKWWKNTGDVCNRDDKKDSKASPLGIDNIGGVFVVLVAGLVLAVFVAICEFCCHVRRNASLRKVSHCFSN
;
A
#
# COMPACT_ATOMS: atom_id res chain seq x y z
N MET A 1 1.67 21.78 12.47
CA MET A 1 2.58 20.87 11.74
C MET A 1 4.03 21.35 11.82
N TRP A 2 4.35 22.58 11.40
CA TRP A 2 5.72 23.12 11.47
C TRP A 2 6.38 23.02 12.85
N GLY A 3 5.71 23.45 13.93
CA GLY A 3 6.29 23.38 15.29
C GLY A 3 6.65 21.97 15.78
N TYR A 4 5.99 20.92 15.26
CA TYR A 4 6.38 19.53 15.54
C TYR A 4 7.68 19.14 14.81
N MET A 5 7.87 19.64 13.59
CA MET A 5 9.10 19.38 12.83
C MET A 5 10.26 20.18 13.40
N GLU A 6 10.02 21.44 13.76
CA GLU A 6 11.02 22.34 14.34
C GLU A 6 11.56 21.84 15.69
N SER A 7 10.69 21.26 16.53
CA SER A 7 11.12 20.66 17.81
C SER A 7 11.89 19.34 17.68
N ARG A 8 11.95 18.73 16.48
CA ARG A 8 12.57 17.43 16.22
C ARG A 8 13.47 17.48 14.98
N PRO A 9 14.73 17.95 15.09
CA PRO A 9 15.58 18.16 13.92
C PRO A 9 15.93 16.88 13.15
N ASN A 10 15.77 15.70 13.77
CA ASN A 10 16.01 14.39 13.14
C ASN A 10 14.96 14.00 12.07
N VAL A 11 13.86 14.75 11.94
CA VAL A 11 12.84 14.51 10.90
C VAL A 11 13.23 15.13 9.55
N PHE A 12 14.15 16.08 9.55
CA PHE A 12 14.64 16.71 8.32
C PHE A 12 15.65 15.83 7.60
N VAL A 13 15.69 15.96 6.29
CA VAL A 13 16.65 15.31 5.39
C VAL A 13 17.32 16.39 4.55
N GLN A 14 18.56 16.16 4.13
CA GLN A 14 19.30 17.16 3.34
C GLN A 14 19.01 17.06 1.84
N THR A 15 18.69 15.86 1.34
CA THR A 15 18.47 15.62 -0.09
C THR A 15 17.17 14.86 -0.34
N TYR A 16 16.62 15.04 -1.55
CA TYR A 16 15.42 14.35 -1.99
C TYR A 16 15.59 12.83 -1.97
N GLU A 17 16.73 12.31 -2.43
CA GLU A 17 17.01 10.87 -2.46
C GLU A 17 16.97 10.24 -1.06
N GLN A 18 17.54 10.93 -0.06
CA GLN A 18 17.49 10.47 1.34
C GLN A 18 16.04 10.46 1.86
N GLY A 19 15.27 11.49 1.55
CA GLY A 19 13.85 11.58 1.91
C GLY A 19 13.04 10.44 1.30
N ILE A 20 13.19 10.21 -0.01
CA ILE A 20 12.50 9.16 -0.76
C ILE A 20 12.86 7.78 -0.19
N LYS A 21 14.16 7.50 0.02
CA LYS A 21 14.62 6.23 0.60
C LYS A 21 14.05 5.99 2.00
N ARG A 22 13.93 7.05 2.81
CA ARG A 22 13.35 6.97 4.16
C ARG A 22 11.85 6.71 4.13
N VAL A 23 11.12 7.26 3.16
CA VAL A 23 9.70 6.94 2.95
C VAL A 23 9.52 5.46 2.59
N LEU A 24 10.36 4.93 1.70
CA LEU A 24 10.32 3.51 1.31
C LEU A 24 10.60 2.55 2.49
N GLN A 25 11.39 2.98 3.48
CA GLN A 25 11.64 2.22 4.71
C GLN A 25 10.42 2.17 5.65
N GLY A 26 9.37 2.97 5.39
CA GLY A 26 8.15 3.04 6.18
C GLY A 26 8.22 3.99 7.38
N ASN A 27 7.08 4.21 8.04
CA ASN A 27 6.92 5.09 9.22
C ASN A 27 7.43 6.54 9.05
N TYR A 28 7.54 7.02 7.81
CA TYR A 28 7.98 8.38 7.50
C TYR A 28 7.16 8.92 6.33
N ALA A 29 6.71 10.17 6.46
CA ALA A 29 6.05 10.90 5.39
C ALA A 29 6.95 12.08 4.99
N PHE A 30 7.14 12.26 3.69
CA PHE A 30 8.00 13.30 3.15
C PHE A 30 7.17 14.33 2.40
N LEU A 31 7.36 15.60 2.73
CA LEU A 31 6.70 16.71 2.07
C LEU A 31 7.65 17.29 1.02
N ILE A 32 7.24 17.25 -0.24
CA ILE A 32 7.98 17.78 -1.38
C ILE A 32 7.04 18.54 -2.31
N GLU A 33 7.62 19.32 -3.21
CA GLU A 33 6.85 20.01 -4.25
C GLU A 33 6.10 19.05 -5.17
N SER A 34 4.94 19.48 -5.66
CA SER A 34 4.07 18.70 -6.54
C SER A 34 4.76 18.16 -7.80
N PRO A 35 5.56 18.93 -8.57
CA PRO A 35 6.19 18.37 -9.76
C PRO A 35 7.21 17.28 -9.43
N MET A 36 8.03 17.44 -8.37
CA MET A 36 8.95 16.38 -7.98
C MET A 36 8.21 15.14 -7.47
N LEU A 37 7.10 15.35 -6.75
CA LEU A 37 6.23 14.25 -6.34
C LEU A 37 5.68 13.47 -7.54
N ASP A 38 5.06 14.16 -8.50
CA ASP A 38 4.53 13.55 -9.73
C ASP A 38 5.62 12.76 -10.47
N TYR A 39 6.82 13.33 -10.58
CA TYR A 39 7.96 12.69 -11.24
C TYR A 39 8.36 11.36 -10.61
N VAL A 40 8.52 11.36 -9.29
CA VAL A 40 9.03 10.20 -8.54
C VAL A 40 7.96 9.13 -8.43
N VAL A 41 6.72 9.53 -8.15
CA VAL A 41 5.58 8.63 -8.02
C VAL A 41 5.24 7.91 -9.32
N GLN A 42 5.46 8.55 -10.47
CA GLN A 42 5.26 7.91 -11.77
C GLN A 42 6.30 6.83 -12.08
N ARG A 43 7.51 6.93 -11.52
CA ARG A 43 8.63 6.00 -11.76
C ARG A 43 8.73 4.89 -10.71
N ASP A 44 8.43 5.20 -9.46
CA ASP A 44 8.46 4.22 -8.36
C ASP A 44 7.04 3.93 -7.87
N CYS A 45 6.57 2.73 -8.20
CA CYS A 45 5.20 2.33 -7.93
C CYS A 45 4.93 2.08 -6.44
N ASN A 46 5.96 2.03 -5.60
CA ASN A 46 5.79 1.86 -4.14
C ASN A 46 5.44 3.18 -3.43
N LEU A 47 5.62 4.33 -4.09
CA LEU A 47 5.42 5.65 -3.49
C LEU A 47 4.05 6.22 -3.86
N THR A 48 3.23 6.57 -2.88
CA THR A 48 1.88 7.13 -3.14
C THR A 48 1.78 8.56 -2.63
N GLN A 49 1.08 9.40 -3.39
CA GLN A 49 0.67 10.72 -2.89
C GLN A 49 -0.52 10.53 -1.96
N ILE A 50 -0.42 11.11 -0.76
CA ILE A 50 -1.50 11.15 0.22
C ILE A 50 -1.89 12.62 0.43
N GLY A 51 -3.19 12.91 0.27
CA GLY A 51 -3.73 14.26 0.44
C GLY A 51 -3.57 15.17 -0.78
N GLY A 52 -3.99 16.43 -0.60
CA GLY A 52 -3.94 17.48 -1.63
C GLY A 52 -2.74 18.40 -1.48
N LEU A 53 -2.74 19.50 -2.25
CA LEU A 53 -1.73 20.55 -2.14
C LEU A 53 -1.90 21.29 -0.81
N LEU A 54 -0.80 21.46 -0.07
CA LEU A 54 -0.78 22.26 1.16
C LEU A 54 -0.66 23.77 0.87
N ASP A 55 -0.04 24.11 -0.26
CA ASP A 55 0.19 25.48 -0.69
C ASP A 55 0.28 25.55 -2.22
N SER A 56 0.05 26.73 -2.79
CA SER A 56 0.20 27.00 -4.22
C SER A 56 1.39 27.93 -4.45
N LYS A 57 2.53 27.33 -4.82
CA LYS A 57 3.74 28.06 -5.19
C LYS A 57 4.13 27.77 -6.64
N GLY A 58 4.74 28.75 -7.28
CA GLY A 58 5.22 28.65 -8.66
C GLY A 58 6.72 28.89 -8.78
N TYR A 59 7.32 28.38 -9.85
CA TYR A 59 8.70 28.68 -10.24
C TYR A 59 8.74 29.95 -11.08
N GLY A 60 9.79 30.75 -10.89
CA GLY A 60 10.03 31.97 -11.67
C GLY A 60 11.50 32.10 -12.04
N ILE A 61 11.77 32.85 -13.11
CA ILE A 61 13.13 33.13 -13.57
C ILE A 61 13.56 34.46 -12.96
N GLY A 62 14.55 34.42 -12.06
CA GLY A 62 15.12 35.61 -11.43
C GLY A 62 16.11 36.33 -12.34
N MET A 63 16.03 37.65 -12.39
CA MET A 63 17.01 38.50 -13.09
C MET A 63 17.52 39.62 -12.17
N PRO A 64 18.73 40.15 -12.41
CA PRO A 64 19.21 41.35 -11.72
C PRO A 64 18.22 42.51 -11.84
N LYS A 65 18.12 43.32 -10.78
CA LYS A 65 17.30 44.53 -10.78
C LYS A 65 17.77 45.47 -11.89
N GLY A 66 16.84 45.98 -12.69
CA GLY A 66 17.14 46.85 -13.83
C GLY A 66 17.56 46.13 -15.11
N SER A 67 17.50 44.79 -15.16
CA SER A 67 17.78 44.05 -16.40
C SER A 67 16.79 44.43 -17.51
N PRO A 68 17.27 44.81 -18.71
CA PRO A 68 16.40 45.13 -19.85
C PRO A 68 15.66 43.90 -20.42
N TRP A 69 16.03 42.70 -19.98
CA TRP A 69 15.45 41.44 -20.44
C TRP A 69 14.23 40.98 -19.64
N ARG A 70 14.00 41.57 -18.46
CA ARG A 70 12.94 41.10 -17.54
C ARG A 70 11.57 41.15 -18.20
N ASP A 71 11.24 42.27 -18.83
CA ASP A 71 9.91 42.49 -19.39
C ASP A 71 9.74 41.68 -20.69
N LYS A 72 10.79 41.59 -21.53
CA LYS A 72 10.80 40.76 -22.74
C LYS A 72 10.62 39.28 -22.44
N LEU A 73 11.31 38.75 -21.42
CA LEU A 73 11.17 37.34 -21.04
C LEU A 73 9.80 37.07 -20.41
N SER A 74 9.29 38.00 -19.60
CA SER A 74 7.95 37.86 -19.00
C SER A 74 6.87 37.77 -20.08
N LEU A 75 6.95 38.61 -21.12
CA LEU A 75 6.04 38.55 -22.26
C LEU A 75 6.16 37.22 -23.02
N ALA A 76 7.39 36.77 -23.29
CA ALA A 76 7.62 35.49 -23.97
C ALA A 76 7.07 34.29 -23.17
N ILE A 77 7.19 34.30 -21.84
CA ILE A 77 6.61 33.24 -20.98
C ILE A 77 5.08 33.26 -21.07
N LEU A 78 4.46 34.45 -21.05
CA LEU A 78 3.01 34.58 -21.21
C LEU A 78 2.54 34.02 -22.56
N GLU A 79 3.25 34.32 -23.65
CA GLU A 79 2.93 33.73 -24.96
C GLU A 79 3.07 32.20 -24.97
N LEU A 80 4.10 31.64 -24.33
CA LEU A 80 4.28 30.18 -24.22
C LEU A 80 3.18 29.53 -23.38
N GLN A 81 2.70 30.22 -22.36
CA GLN A 81 1.60 29.78 -21.50
C GLN A 81 0.27 29.82 -22.25
N GLU A 82 -0.02 30.90 -22.97
CA GLU A 82 -1.23 31.05 -23.78
C GLU A 82 -1.29 30.01 -24.91
N LYS A 83 -0.16 29.72 -25.55
CA LYS A 83 -0.03 28.66 -26.56
C LYS A 83 -0.07 27.24 -25.96
N GLY A 84 -0.08 27.09 -24.63
CA GLY A 84 -0.08 25.78 -23.96
C GLY A 84 1.21 24.97 -24.10
N ILE A 85 2.30 25.58 -24.59
CA ILE A 85 3.57 24.88 -24.86
C ILE A 85 4.20 24.38 -23.56
N ILE A 86 4.05 25.12 -22.46
CA ILE A 86 4.54 24.72 -21.14
C ILE A 86 3.90 23.41 -20.68
N GLN A 87 2.59 23.25 -20.90
CA GLN A 87 1.86 22.02 -20.54
C GLN A 87 2.30 20.84 -21.42
N LEU A 88 2.54 21.08 -22.71
CA LEU A 88 3.08 20.08 -23.62
C LEU A 88 4.46 19.61 -23.16
N LEU A 89 5.35 20.55 -22.81
CA LEU A 89 6.67 20.25 -22.27
C LEU A 89 6.57 19.46 -20.96
N TYR A 90 5.67 19.86 -20.05
CA TYR A 90 5.45 19.13 -18.80
C TYR A 90 5.06 17.68 -19.08
N ASN A 91 4.04 17.44 -19.91
CA ASN A 91 3.61 16.08 -20.24
C ASN A 91 4.73 15.28 -20.92
N LYS A 92 5.53 15.91 -21.79
CA LYS A 92 6.64 15.26 -22.48
C LYS A 92 7.73 14.79 -21.51
N TRP A 93 8.11 15.63 -20.54
CA TRP A 93 9.25 15.36 -19.66
C TRP A 93 8.87 14.60 -18.37
N TRP A 94 7.65 14.81 -17.86
CA TRP A 94 7.17 14.13 -16.65
C TRP A 94 6.40 12.85 -16.96
N LYS A 95 5.38 12.91 -17.84
CA LYS A 95 4.42 11.81 -18.02
C LYS A 95 4.80 10.78 -19.09
N ASN A 96 5.50 11.17 -20.15
CA ASN A 96 5.77 10.32 -21.33
C ASN A 96 7.10 9.54 -21.27
N THR A 97 7.61 9.18 -20.08
CA THR A 97 8.94 8.56 -19.98
C THR A 97 8.94 7.02 -20.16
N GLY A 98 7.84 6.41 -20.61
CA GLY A 98 7.77 4.98 -20.92
C GLY A 98 7.67 4.05 -19.70
N ASP A 99 8.33 4.41 -18.60
CA ASP A 99 8.28 3.74 -17.29
C ASP A 99 7.17 4.32 -16.40
N VAL A 100 5.97 4.48 -16.97
CA VAL A 100 4.82 4.87 -16.15
C VAL A 100 4.36 3.64 -15.39
N CYS A 101 4.37 3.73 -14.05
CA CYS A 101 3.54 2.87 -13.25
C CYS A 101 2.13 2.93 -13.83
N ASN A 102 1.66 1.82 -14.41
CA ASN A 102 0.27 1.68 -14.82
C ASN A 102 -0.56 1.54 -13.54
N ARG A 103 -0.62 2.64 -12.81
CA ARG A 103 -1.64 2.89 -11.82
C ARG A 103 -2.86 3.14 -12.68
N ASP A 104 -3.49 2.04 -13.06
CA ASP A 104 -4.93 2.10 -13.27
C ASP A 104 -5.46 3.01 -12.17
N ASP A 105 -6.15 4.08 -12.53
CA ASP A 105 -7.04 4.83 -11.65
C ASP A 105 -8.11 3.88 -11.10
N LYS A 106 -7.71 2.87 -10.32
CA LYS A 106 -8.56 2.13 -9.41
C LYS A 106 -8.51 2.85 -8.07
N LYS A 107 -8.87 4.14 -8.12
CA LYS A 107 -9.86 4.61 -7.16
C LYS A 107 -11.08 3.72 -7.38
N ASP A 108 -11.48 3.06 -6.30
CA ASP A 108 -12.46 1.97 -6.24
C ASP A 108 -11.96 0.57 -6.64
N SER A 109 -11.79 -0.25 -5.60
CA SER A 109 -12.16 -1.66 -5.64
C SER A 109 -11.28 -2.61 -6.47
N LYS A 110 -9.94 -2.62 -6.28
CA LYS A 110 -9.25 -3.93 -6.31
C LYS A 110 -9.57 -4.59 -4.98
N ALA A 111 -10.74 -5.23 -4.88
CA ALA A 111 -10.87 -6.35 -3.97
C ALA A 111 -9.66 -7.25 -4.26
N SER A 112 -8.74 -7.37 -3.30
CA SER A 112 -7.71 -8.40 -3.38
C SER A 112 -8.44 -9.68 -3.78
N PRO A 113 -8.11 -10.32 -4.91
CA PRO A 113 -8.79 -11.55 -5.29
C PRO A 113 -8.74 -12.43 -4.05
N LEU A 114 -9.90 -12.94 -3.62
CA LEU A 114 -10.02 -13.73 -2.39
C LEU A 114 -9.16 -14.98 -2.57
N GLY A 115 -7.87 -14.82 -2.27
CA GLY A 115 -6.88 -15.88 -2.30
C GLY A 115 -7.18 -16.85 -1.18
N ILE A 116 -6.56 -18.01 -1.28
CA ILE A 116 -6.62 -19.10 -0.30
C ILE A 116 -6.42 -18.62 1.15
N ASP A 117 -5.74 -17.50 1.39
CA ASP A 117 -5.59 -16.89 2.72
C ASP A 117 -6.91 -16.54 3.42
N ASN A 118 -7.95 -16.13 2.66
CA ASN A 118 -9.25 -15.79 3.24
C ASN A 118 -10.21 -17.00 3.34
N ILE A 119 -10.03 -17.99 2.47
CA ILE A 119 -10.85 -19.23 2.42
C ILE A 119 -10.25 -20.36 3.27
N GLY A 120 -9.00 -20.21 3.74
CA GLY A 120 -8.29 -21.19 4.55
C GLY A 120 -9.02 -21.56 5.84
N GLY A 121 -9.78 -20.62 6.43
CA GLY A 121 -10.60 -20.89 7.61
C GLY A 121 -11.63 -22.01 7.39
N VAL A 122 -12.24 -22.10 6.20
CA VAL A 122 -13.25 -23.13 5.90
C VAL A 122 -12.60 -24.52 5.79
N PHE A 123 -11.43 -24.61 5.15
CA PHE A 123 -10.68 -25.87 5.05
C PHE A 123 -10.21 -26.37 6.42
N VAL A 124 -9.78 -25.47 7.31
CA VAL A 124 -9.35 -25.83 8.68
C VAL A 124 -10.51 -26.40 9.50
N VAL A 125 -11.69 -25.76 9.44
CA VAL A 125 -12.89 -26.25 10.15
C VAL A 125 -13.33 -27.62 9.63
N LEU A 126 -13.26 -27.86 8.32
CA LEU A 126 -13.61 -29.14 7.70
C LEU A 126 -12.70 -30.27 8.20
N VAL A 127 -11.38 -30.06 8.19
CA VAL A 127 -10.40 -31.04 8.69
C VAL A 127 -10.57 -31.30 10.19
N ALA A 128 -10.75 -30.24 10.99
CA ALA A 128 -10.99 -30.38 12.43
C ALA A 128 -12.27 -31.19 12.73
N GLY A 129 -13.35 -30.93 11.98
CA GLY A 129 -14.60 -31.68 12.09
C GLY A 129 -14.44 -33.16 11.76
N LEU A 130 -13.68 -33.49 10.71
CA LEU A 130 -13.39 -34.87 10.32
C LEU A 130 -12.60 -35.62 11.40
N VAL A 131 -11.58 -34.99 11.99
CA VAL A 131 -10.77 -35.60 13.07
C VAL A 131 -11.62 -35.84 14.32
N LEU A 132 -12.46 -34.89 14.72
CA LEU A 132 -13.38 -35.05 15.85
C LEU A 132 -14.38 -36.18 15.63
N ALA A 133 -14.96 -36.29 14.43
CA ALA A 133 -15.90 -37.35 14.11
C ALA A 133 -15.25 -38.75 14.21
N VAL A 134 -14.03 -38.90 13.68
CA VAL A 134 -13.27 -40.15 13.79
C VAL A 134 -12.97 -40.49 15.26
N PHE A 135 -12.59 -39.50 16.07
CA PHE A 135 -12.31 -39.72 17.49
C PHE A 135 -13.54 -40.19 18.26
N VAL A 136 -14.70 -39.56 18.03
CA VAL A 136 -15.98 -39.96 18.65
C VAL A 136 -16.36 -41.38 18.23
N ALA A 137 -16.26 -41.72 16.95
CA ALA A 137 -16.55 -43.06 16.45
C ALA A 137 -15.66 -44.14 17.10
N ILE A 138 -14.36 -43.85 17.29
CA ILE A 138 -13.44 -44.76 17.98
C ILE A 138 -13.83 -44.89 19.47
N CYS A 139 -14.13 -43.78 20.15
CA CYS A 139 -14.56 -43.81 21.54
C CYS A 139 -15.84 -44.62 21.74
N GLU A 140 -16.86 -44.42 20.90
CA GLU A 140 -18.10 -45.20 20.94
C GLU A 140 -17.85 -46.68 20.69
N PHE A 141 -17.03 -47.01 19.69
CA PHE A 141 -16.67 -48.39 19.39
C PHE A 141 -15.94 -49.05 20.57
N CYS A 142 -14.97 -48.38 21.20
CA CYS A 142 -14.29 -48.88 22.39
C CYS A 142 -15.24 -49.05 23.59
N CYS A 143 -16.14 -48.10 23.84
CA CYS A 143 -17.13 -48.18 24.91
C CYS A 143 -18.12 -49.32 24.68
N HIS A 144 -18.61 -49.48 23.44
CA HIS A 144 -19.53 -50.54 23.05
C HIS A 144 -18.88 -51.92 23.19
N VAL A 145 -17.64 -52.10 22.72
CA VAL A 145 -16.89 -53.36 22.86
C VAL A 145 -16.63 -53.67 24.34
N ARG A 146 -16.24 -52.68 25.17
CA ARG A 146 -16.06 -52.88 26.62
C ARG A 146 -17.36 -53.24 27.33
N ARG A 147 -18.48 -52.59 26.98
CA ARG A 147 -19.81 -52.91 27.53
C ARG A 147 -20.23 -54.33 27.16
N ASN A 148 -20.01 -54.75 25.91
CA ASN A 148 -20.35 -56.10 25.45
C ASN A 148 -19.42 -57.17 26.05
N ALA A 149 -18.14 -56.86 26.29
CA ALA A 149 -17.22 -57.75 27.00
C ALA A 149 -17.57 -57.89 28.49
N SER A 150 -18.08 -56.83 29.13
CA SER A 150 -18.56 -56.87 30.52
C SER A 150 -19.84 -57.71 30.67
N LEU A 151 -20.75 -57.66 29.69
CA LEU A 151 -21.97 -58.48 29.70
C LEU A 151 -21.67 -59.99 29.58
N ARG A 152 -20.61 -60.36 28.85
CA ARG A 152 -20.15 -61.76 28.76
C ARG A 152 -19.45 -62.29 30.03
N LYS A 153 -18.93 -61.42 30.90
CA LYS A 153 -18.35 -61.84 32.20
C LYS A 153 -19.42 -62.13 33.26
N VAL A 154 -20.60 -61.52 33.17
CA VAL A 154 -21.71 -61.77 34.12
C VAL A 154 -22.43 -63.10 33.82
N SER A 155 -22.41 -63.60 32.59
CA SER A 155 -23.06 -64.88 32.24
C SER A 155 -22.30 -66.13 32.68
N HIS A 156 -21.01 -66.04 33.06
CA HIS A 156 -20.22 -67.20 33.49
C HIS A 156 -20.24 -67.48 35.01
N CYS A 157 -20.98 -66.69 35.80
CA CYS A 157 -21.21 -66.96 37.24
C CYS A 157 -22.61 -67.52 37.57
N PHE A 158 -23.44 -67.81 36.57
CA PHE A 158 -24.82 -68.28 36.77
C PHE A 158 -25.12 -69.63 36.07
N SER A 159 -24.12 -70.50 35.98
CA SER A 159 -24.35 -71.91 35.65
C SER A 159 -23.44 -72.80 36.49
N ASN A 160 -23.92 -73.05 37.70
CA ASN A 160 -23.62 -74.25 38.48
C ASN A 160 -24.93 -74.62 39.20
#